data_AF-A0A9D6SWH1-F1
#
_entry.id   AF-A0A9D6SWH1-F1
#
_cell.length_a   1.000
_cell.length_b   1.000
_cell.length_c   1.000
_cell.angle_alpha   90.00
_cell.angle_beta   90.00
_cell.angle_gamma   90.00
#
_symmetry.space_group_name_H-M   'P 1'
#
loop_
_entity.id
_entity.type
_entity.pdbx_description
1 polymer ?
#
loop_
_entity_poly.entity_id
_entity_poly.type
_entity_poly.pdbx_seq_one_letter_code
_entity_poly.pdbx_strand_id
1 'polypeptide(L)' 'MELHTSSTPGLYAELDRLGDEIAELAAHLDAATAHLLDLIREFDARGGWNNGFRSCAAWLTWRVGLSPGAAREHVRV' A
#
# COMPACT_ATOMS: atom_id res chain seq x y z
N MET A 1 -26.22 -28.36 -35.61
CA MET A 1 -25.72 -28.47 -34.23
C MET A 1 -24.21 -28.45 -34.31
N GLU A 2 -23.59 -27.27 -34.27
CA GLU A 2 -22.15 -27.13 -34.02
C GLU A 2 -21.97 -25.91 -33.12
N LEU A 3 -21.68 -26.18 -31.85
CA LEU A 3 -21.29 -25.17 -30.88
C LEU A 3 -19.83 -24.82 -31.16
N HIS A 4 -19.58 -23.67 -31.78
CA HIS A 4 -18.25 -23.07 -31.80
C HIS A 4 -17.93 -22.56 -30.39
N THR A 5 -17.41 -23.44 -29.55
CA THR A 5 -16.67 -23.06 -28.35
C THR A 5 -15.34 -22.49 -28.81
N SER A 6 -15.26 -21.17 -28.96
CA SER A 6 -13.98 -20.47 -29.09
C SER A 6 -13.26 -20.50 -27.74
N SER A 7 -12.63 -21.62 -27.41
CA SER A 7 -11.55 -21.63 -26.42
C SER A 7 -10.33 -21.03 -27.09
N THR A 8 -9.91 -19.84 -26.67
CA THR A 8 -8.67 -19.19 -27.16
C THR A 8 -7.60 -19.32 -26.07
N PRO A 9 -6.65 -20.26 -26.19
CA PRO A 9 -5.53 -20.42 -25.25
C PRO A 9 -4.72 -19.14 -25.02
N GLY A 10 -4.68 -18.24 -26.01
CA GLY A 10 -3.98 -16.96 -25.92
C GLY A 10 -4.58 -15.96 -24.92
N LEU A 11 -5.90 -16.00 -24.66
CA LEU A 11 -6.53 -15.10 -23.69
C LEU A 11 -6.16 -15.46 -22.25
N TYR A 12 -6.10 -16.76 -21.94
CA TYR A 12 -5.67 -17.21 -20.62
C TYR A 12 -4.20 -16.83 -20.34
N ALA A 13 -3.31 -17.00 -21.33
CA ALA A 13 -1.91 -16.58 -21.19
C ALA A 13 -1.72 -15.05 -21.11
N GLU A 14 -2.66 -14.25 -21.61
CA GLU A 14 -2.66 -12.79 -21.43
C GLU A 14 -3.14 -12.40 -20.04
N LEU A 15 -4.21 -13.04 -19.54
CA LEU A 15 -4.71 -12.84 -18.19
C LEU A 15 -3.70 -13.27 -17.12
N ASP A 16 -2.99 -14.37 -17.34
CA ASP A 16 -1.93 -14.85 -16.43
C ASP A 16 -0.80 -13.81 -16.34
N ARG A 17 -0.33 -13.29 -17.49
CA ARG A 17 0.69 -12.22 -17.51
C ARG A 17 0.23 -10.94 -16.82
N LEU A 18 -1.04 -10.55 -17.01
CA LEU A 18 -1.60 -9.40 -16.31
C LEU A 18 -1.67 -9.66 -14.80
N GLY A 19 -1.99 -10.88 -14.39
CA GLY A 19 -1.97 -11.31 -12.99
C GLY A 19 -0.57 -11.21 -12.38
N ASP A 20 0.45 -11.67 -13.09
CA ASP A 20 1.85 -11.57 -12.67
C ASP A 20 2.28 -10.10 -12.52
N GLU A 21 1.89 -9.22 -13.45
CA GLU A 21 2.20 -7.79 -13.38
C GLU A 21 1.51 -7.10 -12.17
N ILE A 22 0.26 -7.46 -11.89
CA ILE A 22 -0.46 -6.99 -10.69
C ILE A 22 0.25 -7.47 -9.43
N ALA A 23 0.64 -8.74 -9.37
CA ALA A 23 1.32 -9.31 -8.21
C ALA A 23 2.68 -8.67 -7.96
N GLU A 24 3.45 -8.42 -9.02
CA GLU A 24 4.74 -7.73 -8.94
C GLU A 24 4.56 -6.29 -8.45
N LEU A 25 3.61 -5.55 -9.00
CA LEU A 25 3.32 -4.18 -8.56
C LEU A 25 2.85 -4.16 -7.09
N ALA A 26 2.00 -5.11 -6.69
CA ALA A 26 1.57 -5.24 -5.30
C ALA A 26 2.75 -5.49 -4.36
N ALA A 27 3.68 -6.38 -4.71
CA ALA A 27 4.87 -6.64 -3.91
C ALA A 27 5.74 -5.38 -3.73
N HIS A 28 5.86 -4.55 -4.78
CA HIS A 28 6.56 -3.26 -4.68
C HIS A 28 5.82 -2.26 -3.77
N LEU A 29 4.49 -2.20 -3.85
CA LEU A 29 3.68 -1.35 -2.97
C LEU A 29 3.78 -1.80 -1.51
N ASP A 30 3.79 -3.10 -1.25
CA ASP A 30 3.95 -3.68 0.08
C ASP A 30 5.34 -3.35 0.65
N ALA A 31 6.39 -3.51 -0.15
CA ALA A 31 7.75 -3.16 0.25
C ALA A 31 7.88 -1.65 0.55
N ALA A 32 7.28 -0.79 -0.28
CA ALA A 32 7.24 0.65 -0.04
C ALA A 32 6.45 1.00 1.23
N THR A 33 5.34 0.31 1.50
CA THR A 33 4.54 0.48 2.71
C THR A 33 5.33 0.07 3.95
N ALA A 34 6.01 -1.07 3.92
CA ALA A 34 6.86 -1.51 5.02
C ALA A 34 7.96 -0.48 5.33
N HIS A 35 8.63 0.02 4.29
CA HIS A 35 9.64 1.07 4.46
C HIS A 35 9.05 2.36 5.03
N LEU A 36 7.86 2.77 4.58
CA LEU A 36 7.16 3.92 5.14
C LEU A 36 6.87 3.74 6.64
N LEU A 37 6.42 2.55 7.06
CA LEU A 37 6.15 2.26 8.47
C LEU A 37 7.42 2.35 9.32
N ASP A 38 8.56 1.85 8.82
CA ASP A 38 9.84 1.99 9.51
C ASP A 38 10.26 3.46 9.68
N LEU A 39 10.06 4.29 8.64
CA LEU A 39 10.31 5.73 8.72
C LEU A 39 9.37 6.42 9.71
N ILE A 40 8.09 6.06 9.72
CA ILE A 40 7.10 6.60 10.68
C ILE A 40 7.50 6.24 12.10
N ARG A 41 7.91 4.98 12.34
CA ARG A 41 8.35 4.52 13.67
C ARG A 41 9.56 5.30 14.15
N GLU A 42 10.57 5.46 13.30
CA GLU A 42 11.77 6.23 13.65
C GLU A 42 11.43 7.70 13.90
N PHE A 43 10.57 8.29 13.08
CA PHE A 43 10.12 9.67 13.23
C PHE A 43 9.33 9.89 14.53
N ASP A 44 8.43 8.96 14.88
CA ASP A 44 7.68 8.98 16.14
C ASP A 44 8.60 8.81 17.35
N ALA A 45 9.53 7.85 17.30
CA ALA A 45 10.50 7.59 18.37
C ALA A 45 11.41 8.80 18.64
N ARG A 46 11.79 9.54 17.59
CA ARG A 46 12.56 10.79 17.71
C ARG A 46 11.70 12.01 18.10
N GLY A 47 10.39 11.84 18.24
CA GLY A 47 9.47 12.94 18.52
C GLY A 47 9.41 13.99 17.42
N GLY A 48 9.69 13.63 16.16
CA GLY A 48 9.78 14.58 15.04
C GLY A 48 8.47 15.33 14.75
N TRP A 49 7.34 14.79 15.19
CA TRP A 49 6.02 15.42 15.14
C TRP A 49 5.82 16.51 16.21
N ASN A 50 6.66 16.58 17.23
CA ASN A 50 6.50 17.48 18.38
C ASN A 50 6.96 18.92 18.07
N ASN A 51 6.50 19.44 16.94
CA ASN A 51 6.70 20.81 16.47
C ASN A 51 5.36 21.57 16.41
N GLY A 52 4.45 21.27 17.35
CA GLY A 52 3.13 21.88 17.46
C GLY A 52 1.96 20.91 17.28
N PHE A 53 2.21 19.63 17.00
CA PHE A 53 1.17 18.61 16.91
C PHE A 53 1.04 17.83 18.22
N ARG A 54 -0.18 17.36 18.48
CA ARG A 54 -0.51 16.61 19.70
C ARG A 54 -0.05 15.14 19.69
N SER A 55 0.26 14.59 18.51
CA SER A 55 0.74 13.21 18.34
C SER A 55 1.26 13.00 16.91
N CYS A 56 2.06 11.95 16.70
CA CYS A 56 2.49 11.53 15.36
C CYS A 56 1.31 11.29 14.41
N ALA A 57 0.26 10.59 14.87
CA ALA A 57 -0.94 10.36 14.07
C ALA A 57 -1.62 11.68 13.64
N ALA A 58 -1.63 12.72 14.50
CA ALA A 58 -2.18 14.02 14.12
C ALA A 58 -1.31 14.73 13.07
N TRP A 59 0.01 14.61 13.19
CA TRP A 59 0.95 15.11 12.19
C TRP A 59 0.78 14.40 10.84
N LEU A 60 0.63 13.07 10.83
CA LEU A 60 0.43 12.27 9.63
C LEU A 60 -0.89 12.62 8.92
N THR A 61 -1.98 12.82 9.67
CA THR A 61 -3.24 13.29 9.08
C THR A 61 -3.07 14.65 8.39
N TRP A 62 -2.32 15.58 8.96
CA TRP A 62 -2.09 16.90 8.35
C TRP A 62 -1.09 16.88 7.20
N ARG A 63 0.07 16.25 7.39
CA ARG A 63 1.19 16.31 6.44
C ARG A 63 1.03 15.35 5.26
N VAL A 64 0.53 14.16 5.53
CA VAL A 64 0.44 13.05 4.56
C VAL A 64 -0.99 12.87 4.05
N GLY A 65 -1.99 13.41 4.75
CA GLY A 65 -3.40 13.30 4.34
C GLY A 65 -4.05 11.96 4.74
N LEU A 66 -3.43 11.19 5.64
CA LEU A 66 -4.00 9.94 6.12
C LEU A 66 -5.28 10.20 6.93
N SER A 67 -6.28 9.34 6.73
CA SER A 67 -7.46 9.34 7.59
C SER A 67 -7.01 9.13 9.05
N PRO A 68 -7.73 9.67 10.04
CA PRO A 68 -7.34 9.52 11.45
C PRO A 68 -7.25 8.06 11.91
N GLY A 69 -7.98 7.14 11.27
CA GLY A 69 -7.89 5.70 11.54
C GLY A 69 -6.55 5.13 11.07
N ALA A 70 -6.26 5.28 9.77
CA ALA A 70 -5.03 4.79 9.15
C ALA A 70 -3.78 5.40 9.80
N ALA A 71 -3.80 6.70 10.10
CA ALA A 71 -2.68 7.36 10.78
C ALA A 71 -2.36 6.75 12.15
N ARG A 72 -3.36 6.29 12.90
CA ARG A 72 -3.14 5.63 14.21
C ARG A 72 -2.67 4.19 14.04
N GLU A 73 -3.16 3.51 13.01
CA GLU A 73 -2.72 2.15 12.69
C GLU A 73 -1.23 2.15 12.31
N HIS A 74 -0.82 3.03 11.40
CA HIS A 74 0.58 3.11 10.96
C HIS A 74 1.56 3.51 12.06
N VAL A 75 1.11 4.17 13.14
CA VAL A 75 1.96 4.50 14.29
C VAL A 75 2.06 3.34 15.30
N ARG A 76 1.12 2.38 15.28
CA ARG A 76 1.09 1.26 16.23
C ARG A 76 1.91 0.05 15.81
N VAL A 77 2.18 -0.08 14.50
CA VAL A 77 2.94 -1.17 13.90
C VAL A 77 4.43 -0.90 14.05
#